data_AF-A0A2N2LFT4-F1
#
_entry.id   AF-A0A2N2LFT4-F1
#
_cell.length_a   1.000
_cell.length_b   1.000
_cell.length_c   1.000
_cell.angle_alpha   90.00
_cell.angle_beta   90.00
_cell.angle_gamma   90.00
#
_symmetry.space_group_name_H-M   'P 1'
#
loop_
_entity.id
_entity.type
_entity.pdbx_description
1 polymer ?
#
loop_
_entity_poly.entity_id
_entity_poly.type
_entity_poly.pdbx_seq_one_letter_code
_entity_poly.pdbx_strand_id
1 'polypeptide(L)' 'MRYVVGFGRFWYDFIVGDSIVLALGGVATLVVGVLLVRAGAHLAGEVALPVMVVATLAASLPMRR' A
#
# COMPACT_ATOMS: atom_id res chain seq x y z
N MET A 1 -20.70 18.77 -1.82
CA MET A 1 -20.90 17.30 -1.73
C MET A 1 -20.44 16.56 -2.97
N ARG A 2 -20.90 16.92 -4.18
CA ARG A 2 -20.42 16.39 -5.49
C ARG A 2 -18.92 16.09 -5.54
N TYR A 3 -18.08 17.09 -5.19
CA TYR A 3 -16.62 16.97 -5.29
C TYR A 3 -16.01 16.03 -4.25
N VAL A 4 -16.55 16.01 -3.03
CA VAL A 4 -16.09 15.12 -1.95
C VAL A 4 -16.39 13.67 -2.30
N VAL A 5 -17.60 13.40 -2.80
CA VAL A 5 -17.99 12.06 -3.25
C VAL A 5 -17.16 11.63 -4.46
N GLY A 6 -16.97 12.51 -5.44
CA GLY A 6 -16.13 12.22 -6.61
C GLY A 6 -14.68 11.92 -6.22
N PHE A 7 -14.11 12.69 -5.29
CA PHE A 7 -12.78 12.46 -4.77
C PHE A 7 -12.65 11.12 -4.05
N GLY A 8 -13.57 10.82 -3.12
CA GLY A 8 -13.55 9.54 -2.40
C GLY A 8 -13.72 8.33 -3.33
N ARG A 9 -14.62 8.44 -4.30
CA ARG A 9 -14.85 7.38 -5.29
C ARG A 9 -13.64 7.16 -6.19
N PHE A 10 -13.00 8.24 -6.64
CA PHE A 10 -11.76 8.14 -7.41
C PHE A 10 -10.68 7.34 -6.67
N TRP A 11 -10.44 7.64 -5.39
CA TRP A 11 -9.45 6.91 -4.60
C TRP A 11 -9.84 5.46 -4.33
N TYR A 12 -11.12 5.20 -4.09
CA TYR A 12 -11.61 3.83 -3.91
C TYR A 12 -11.41 3.00 -5.19
N ASP A 13 -11.83 3.54 -6.34
CA ASP A 13 -11.71 2.87 -7.64
C ASP A 13 -10.23 2.66 -7.99
N PHE A 14 -9.35 3.63 -7.70
CA PHE A 14 -7.91 3.55 -7.95
C PHE A 14 -7.17 2.56 -7.04
N ILE A 15 -7.47 2.54 -5.74
CA ILE A 15 -6.73 1.69 -4.78
C ILE A 15 -7.33 0.30 -4.69
N VAL A 16 -8.65 0.23 -4.47
CA VAL A 16 -9.36 -1.02 -4.15
C VAL A 16 -9.98 -1.64 -5.39
N GLY A 17 -10.59 -0.81 -6.25
CA GLY A 17 -11.26 -1.27 -7.47
C GLY A 17 -10.31 -1.85 -8.52
N ASP A 18 -9.07 -1.36 -8.58
CA ASP A 18 -8.05 -1.81 -9.52
C ASP A 18 -7.41 -3.15 -9.11
N SER A 19 -6.87 -3.24 -7.89
CA SER A 19 -6.20 -4.44 -7.41
C SER A 19 -6.27 -4.58 -5.89
N ILE A 20 -6.91 -5.67 -5.43
CA ILE A 20 -6.96 -6.02 -4.01
C ILE A 20 -5.57 -6.25 -3.41
N VAL A 21 -4.60 -6.68 -4.23
CA VAL A 21 -3.21 -6.90 -3.81
C VAL A 21 -2.54 -5.57 -3.48
N LEU A 22 -2.73 -4.55 -4.33
CA LEU A 22 -2.19 -3.20 -4.07
C LEU A 22 -2.85 -2.56 -2.86
N ALA A 23 -4.17 -2.70 -2.70
CA ALA A 23 -4.89 -2.20 -1.54
C ALA A 23 -4.37 -2.81 -0.23
N LEU A 24 -4.31 -4.14 -0.15
CA LEU A 24 -3.84 -4.84 1.05
C LEU A 24 -2.34 -4.61 1.31
N GLY A 25 -1.52 -4.65 0.26
CA GLY A 25 -0.08 -4.42 0.37
C GLY A 25 0.26 -2.99 0.82
N GLY A 26 -0.49 -1.98 0.33
CA GLY A 26 -0.37 -0.61 0.80
C GLY A 26 -0.72 -0.46 2.28
N VAL A 27 -1.86 -1.02 2.72
CA VAL A 27 -2.25 -1.02 4.14
C VAL A 27 -1.20 -1.72 5.01
N ALA A 28 -0.75 -2.91 4.60
CA ALA A 28 0.27 -3.66 5.31
C ALA A 28 1.58 -2.87 5.44
N THR A 29 2.01 -2.19 4.37
CA THR A 29 3.22 -1.34 4.35
C THR A 29 3.13 -0.22 5.37
N LEU A 30 2.00 0.48 5.42
CA LEU A 30 1.78 1.55 6.40
C LEU A 30 1.76 1.03 7.83
N VAL A 31 1.05 -0.08 8.08
CA VAL A 31 0.95 -0.69 9.42
C VAL A 31 2.32 -1.11 9.91
N VAL A 32 3.08 -1.86 9.11
CA VAL A 32 4.43 -2.31 9.47
C VAL A 32 5.36 -1.13 9.70
N GLY A 33 5.35 -0.13 8.81
CA GLY A 33 6.16 1.09 8.96
C GLY A 33 5.88 1.82 10.28
N VAL A 34 4.60 2.02 10.61
CA VAL A 34 4.19 2.65 11.88
C VAL A 34 4.67 1.85 13.08
N LEU A 35 4.55 0.52 13.05
CA LEU A 35 5.00 -0.35 14.14
C LEU A 35 6.51 -0.30 14.33
N LEU A 36 7.29 -0.30 13.25
CA LEU A 36 8.75 -0.22 13.29
C LEU A 36 9.22 1.13 13.86
N VAL A 37 8.62 2.23 13.41
CA VAL A 37 8.92 3.57 13.94
C VAL A 37 8.56 3.66 15.43
N ARG A 38 7.40 3.15 15.83
CA ARG A 38 6.98 3.15 17.24
C ARG A 38 7.87 2.29 18.13
N ALA A 39 8.47 1.23 17.59
CA ALA A 39 9.42 0.38 18.30
C ALA A 39 10.85 0.96 18.36
N GLY A 40 11.10 2.15 17.78
CA GLY A 40 12.42 2.76 17.69
C GLY A 40 13.34 2.11 16.64
N ALA A 41 12.81 1.21 15.81
CA ALA A 41 13.56 0.47 14.79
C ALA A 41 13.64 1.25 13.46
N HIS A 42 14.15 2.48 13.51
CA HIS A 42 14.14 3.42 12.38
C HIS A 42 14.85 2.86 11.14
N LEU A 43 16.07 2.30 11.30
CA LEU A 43 16.82 1.68 10.20
C LEU A 43 16.08 0.51 9.56
N ALA A 44 15.41 -0.33 10.37
CA ALA A 44 14.61 -1.42 9.85
C ALA A 44 13.39 -0.89 9.07
N GLY A 45 12.78 0.20 9.54
CA GLY A 45 11.70 0.90 8.83
C GLY A 45 12.15 1.45 7.47
N GLU A 46 13.32 2.08 7.42
CA GLU A 46 13.90 2.65 6.19
C GLU A 46 14.12 1.58 5.10
N VAL A 47 14.49 0.36 5.50
CA VAL A 47 14.68 -0.76 4.55
C VAL A 47 13.38 -1.49 4.27
N ALA A 48 12.56 -1.75 5.28
CA ALA A 48 11.33 -2.54 5.15
C ALA A 48 10.31 -1.86 4.23
N LEU A 49 10.15 -0.53 4.32
CA LEU A 49 9.19 0.21 3.51
C LEU A 49 9.42 0.04 1.99
N PRO A 50 10.59 0.38 1.41
CA PRO A 50 10.81 0.21 -0.02
C PRO A 50 10.76 -1.27 -0.44
N VAL A 51 11.26 -2.20 0.39
CA VAL A 51 11.19 -3.64 0.11
C VAL A 51 9.75 -4.11 -0.01
N MET A 52 8.88 -3.72 0.93
CA MET A 52 7.47 -4.11 0.90
C MET A 52 6.71 -3.49 -0.27
N VAL A 53 7.04 -2.25 -0.65
CA VAL A 53 6.48 -1.62 -1.85
C VAL A 53 6.87 -2.42 -3.10
N VAL A 54 8.16 -2.72 -3.28
CA VAL A 54 8.65 -3.51 -4.42
C VAL A 54 8.01 -4.90 -4.43
N ALA A 55 7.94 -5.58 -3.29
CA ALA A 55 7.32 -6.89 -3.17
C ALA A 55 5.82 -6.85 -3.52
N THR A 56 5.09 -5.84 -3.07
CA THR A 56 3.66 -5.64 -3.39
C THR A 56 3.46 -5.41 -4.87
N LEU A 57 4.30 -4.55 -5.49
CA LEU A 57 4.24 -4.30 -6.93
C LEU A 57 4.57 -5.56 -7.72
N ALA A 58 5.62 -6.29 -7.36
CA ALA A 58 5.97 -7.55 -7.98
C ALA A 58 4.85 -8.59 -7.88
N ALA A 59 4.21 -8.71 -6.72
CA ALA A 59 3.07 -9.60 -6.50
C ALA A 59 1.81 -9.20 -7.29
N SER A 60 1.67 -7.91 -7.62
CA SER A 60 0.56 -7.42 -8.43
C SER A 60 0.71 -7.69 -9.94
N LEU A 61 1.91 -8.10 -10.38
CA LEU A 61 2.14 -8.41 -11.79
C LEU A 61 1.25 -9.59 -12.21
N PRO A 62 0.58 -9.49 -13.37
CA PRO A 62 -0.18 -10.61 -13.90
C PRO A 62 0.80 -11.76 -14.15
N MET A 63 0.53 -12.91 -13.52
CA MET A 63 1.23 -14.15 -13.85
C MET A 63 0.97 -14.45 -15.32
N ARG A 64 1.94 -14.19 -16.19
CA ARG A 64 1.93 -14.66 -17.59
C ARG A 64 1.69 -16.18 -17.54
N ARG A 65 0.50 -16.62 -17.94
CA ARG A 65 0.21 -18.00 -18.32
C ARG A 65 0.57 -18.19 -19.78
#